data_AF-A0A2A9LCV7-F1
#
_entry.id   AF-A0A2A9LCV7-F1
#
_cell.length_a   1.000
_cell.length_b   1.000
_cell.length_c   1.000
_cell.angle_alpha   90.00
_cell.angle_beta   90.00
_cell.angle_gamma   90.00
#
_symmetry.space_group_name_H-M   'P 1'
#
loop_
_entity.id
_entity.type
_entity.pdbx_description
1 polymer ?
#
loop_
_entity_poly.entity_id
_entity_poly.type
_entity_poly.pdbx_seq_one_letter_code
_entity_poly.pdbx_strand_id
1 'polypeptide(L)'
;MIKAKFATRRRQLRRQLGQGMTEYIIIVALIAVAAIGVYAAFGKTIRNQTAGLALEMAGDSNSKNAIQNADTAAQTASSKANTGKTLKNYNDGNTSDGN
;
A
#
# COMPACT_ATOMS: atom_id res chain seq x y z
N MET A 1 57.20 -33.15 16.43
CA MET A 1 56.40 -32.25 15.56
C MET A 1 55.24 -33.04 14.97
N ILE A 2 54.02 -32.87 15.49
CA ILE A 2 52.83 -33.63 15.07
C ILE A 2 51.97 -32.70 14.20
N LYS A 3 51.81 -33.01 12.91
CA LYS A 3 50.90 -32.28 12.01
C LYS A 3 49.54 -32.97 12.01
N ALA A 4 48.52 -32.27 12.52
CA ALA A 4 47.12 -32.67 12.39
C ALA A 4 46.62 -32.48 10.95
N LYS A 5 45.83 -33.43 10.44
CA LYS A 5 45.01 -33.26 9.22
C LYS A 5 43.56 -33.09 9.63
N PHE A 6 43.03 -31.88 9.57
CA PHE A 6 41.59 -31.63 9.64
C PHE A 6 41.00 -31.75 8.23
N ALA A 7 40.19 -32.79 8.00
CA ALA A 7 39.43 -32.93 6.77
C ALA A 7 38.18 -32.04 6.82
N THR A 8 38.18 -30.96 6.05
CA THR A 8 37.00 -30.09 5.88
C THR A 8 35.94 -30.83 5.07
N ARG A 9 34.90 -31.36 5.73
CA ARG A 9 33.70 -31.84 5.03
C ARG A 9 33.01 -30.65 4.36
N ARG A 10 33.13 -30.54 3.03
CA ARG A 10 32.29 -29.63 2.23
C ARG A 10 30.87 -30.17 2.25
N ARG A 11 29.97 -29.46 2.94
CA ARG A 11 28.53 -29.73 2.96
C ARG A 11 28.00 -29.42 1.55
N GLN A 12 27.86 -30.44 0.69
CA GLN A 12 27.20 -30.30 -0.60
C GLN A 12 25.72 -30.02 -0.33
N LEU A 13 25.32 -28.75 -0.45
CA LEU A 13 23.92 -28.36 -0.53
C LEU A 13 23.37 -28.97 -1.82
N ARG A 14 22.62 -30.06 -1.68
CA ARG A 14 21.94 -30.72 -2.81
C ARG A 14 20.94 -29.70 -3.35
N ARG A 15 21.24 -29.08 -4.49
CA ARG A 15 20.28 -28.26 -5.24
C ARG A 15 19.12 -29.16 -5.65
N GLN A 16 17.97 -29.01 -5.01
CA GLN A 16 16.76 -29.76 -5.37
C GLN A 16 16.30 -29.28 -6.75
N LEU A 17 16.44 -30.14 -7.75
CA LEU A 17 15.83 -29.92 -9.07
C LEU A 17 14.30 -30.03 -8.88
N GLY A 18 13.62 -28.90 -9.00
CA GLY A 18 12.18 -28.75 -8.72
C GLY A 18 11.84 -27.69 -7.65
N GLN A 19 12.82 -27.19 -6.90
CA GLN A 19 12.64 -26.21 -5.82
C GLN A 19 12.37 -24.77 -6.31
N GLY A 20 12.38 -24.53 -7.62
CA GLY A 20 12.18 -23.18 -8.17
C GLY A 20 10.78 -22.96 -8.75
N MET A 21 10.29 -23.88 -9.58
CA MET A 21 9.17 -23.56 -10.48
C MET A 21 7.87 -23.23 -9.74
N THR A 22 7.47 -24.03 -8.75
CA THR A 22 6.23 -23.77 -8.00
C THR A 22 6.35 -22.62 -7.01
N GLU A 23 7.53 -22.44 -6.40
CA GLU A 23 7.81 -21.32 -5.49
C GLU A 23 7.78 -19.98 -6.23
N TYR A 24 8.39 -19.92 -7.42
CA TYR A 24 8.33 -18.73 -8.28
C TYR A 24 6.93 -18.47 -8.81
N ILE A 25 6.15 -19.49 -9.18
CA ILE A 25 4.77 -19.30 -9.65
C ILE A 25 3.91 -18.62 -8.58
N ILE A 26 4.02 -19.05 -7.32
CA ILE A 26 3.27 -18.43 -6.21
C ILE A 26 3.71 -16.98 -5.99
N ILE A 27 5.02 -16.71 -5.94
CA ILE A 27 5.54 -15.34 -5.75
C ILE A 27 5.09 -14.42 -6.89
N VAL A 28 5.17 -14.89 -8.14
CA VAL A 28 4.73 -14.12 -9.32
C VAL A 28 3.23 -13.84 -9.26
N ALA A 29 2.41 -14.83 -8.88
CA ALA A 29 0.97 -14.64 -8.72
C ALA A 29 0.65 -13.57 -7.66
N LEU A 30 1.36 -13.56 -6.54
CA LEU A 30 1.18 -12.54 -5.49
C LEU A 30 1.57 -11.14 -5.97
N ILE A 31 2.69 -11.00 -6.68
CA ILE A 31 3.12 -9.72 -7.26
C ILE A 31 2.10 -9.22 -8.29
N ALA A 32 1.58 -10.09 -9.15
CA ALA A 32 0.59 -9.72 -10.16
C ALA A 32 -0.70 -9.17 -9.54
N VAL A 33 -1.23 -9.83 -8.51
CA VAL A 33 -2.43 -9.37 -7.80
C VAL A 33 -2.18 -8.03 -7.10
N ALA A 34 -1.04 -7.88 -6.41
CA ALA A 34 -0.66 -6.62 -5.78
C ALA A 34 -0.50 -5.48 -6.81
N ALA A 35 0.12 -5.77 -7.96
CA ALA A 35 0.32 -4.81 -9.02
C ALA A 35 -1.00 -4.29 -9.58
N ILE A 36 -2.01 -5.14 -9.80
CA ILE A 36 -3.35 -4.70 -10.26
C ILE A 36 -3.93 -3.67 -9.28
N GLY A 37 -3.87 -3.94 -7.98
CA GLY A 37 -4.36 -3.03 -6.94
C GLY A 37 -3.60 -1.70 -6.90
N VAL A 38 -2.27 -1.75 -6.96
CA VAL A 38 -1.42 -0.55 -6.99
C VAL A 38 -1.66 0.27 -8.26
N TYR A 39 -1.74 -0.36 -9.44
CA TYR A 39 -2.01 0.37 -10.70
C TYR A 39 -3.41 0.99 -10.70
N ALA A 40 -4.42 0.32 -10.14
CA ALA A 40 -5.76 0.89 -10.01
C ALA A 40 -5.77 2.11 -9.06
N ALA A 41 -5.18 1.97 -7.87
CA ALA A 41 -5.15 3.02 -6.87
C ALA A 41 -4.26 4.20 -7.29
N PHE A 42 -3.05 3.92 -7.75
CA PHE A 42 -2.07 4.91 -8.18
C PHE A 42 -2.51 5.59 -9.49
N GLY A 43 -3.13 4.86 -10.42
CA GLY A 43 -3.72 5.42 -11.64
C GLY A 43 -4.86 6.40 -11.34
N LYS A 44 -5.70 6.10 -10.34
CA LYS A 44 -6.73 7.04 -9.86
C LYS A 44 -6.10 8.30 -9.26
N THR A 45 -5.05 8.16 -8.44
CA THR A 45 -4.35 9.30 -7.83
C THR A 45 -3.66 10.18 -8.86
N ILE A 46 -2.88 9.59 -9.78
CA ILE A 46 -2.22 10.32 -10.87
C ILE A 46 -3.26 11.05 -11.71
N ARG A 47 -4.32 10.35 -12.16
CA ARG A 47 -5.36 10.97 -12.97
C ARG A 47 -6.04 12.13 -12.25
N ASN A 48 -6.32 12.00 -10.96
CA ASN A 48 -6.93 13.08 -10.17
C ASN A 48 -5.99 14.29 -10.03
N GLN A 49 -4.70 14.06 -9.79
CA GLN A 49 -3.70 15.13 -9.72
C GLN A 49 -3.49 15.80 -11.08
N THR A 50 -3.35 15.01 -12.14
CA THR A 50 -3.23 15.52 -13.52
C THR A 50 -4.49 16.27 -13.94
N ALA A 51 -5.69 15.82 -13.55
CA ALA A 51 -6.92 16.55 -13.77
C ALA A 51 -6.91 17.89 -13.01
N GLY A 52 -6.54 17.90 -11.73
CA GLY A 52 -6.40 19.14 -10.94
C GLY A 52 -5.44 20.14 -11.60
N LEU A 53 -4.26 19.67 -12.02
CA LEU A 53 -3.27 20.48 -12.72
C LEU A 53 -3.75 20.94 -14.11
N ALA A 54 -4.45 20.08 -14.85
CA ALA A 54 -5.01 20.44 -16.16
C ALA A 54 -6.14 21.46 -16.04
N LEU A 55 -6.97 21.37 -15.00
CA LEU A 55 -8.00 22.36 -14.67
C LEU A 55 -7.37 23.69 -14.26
N GLU A 56 -6.34 23.66 -13.42
CA GLU A 56 -5.58 24.84 -13.01
C GLU A 56 -4.85 25.50 -14.21
N MET A 57 -4.27 24.70 -15.10
CA MET A 57 -3.63 25.17 -16.33
C MET A 57 -4.64 25.64 -17.40
N ALA A 58 -5.84 25.05 -17.44
CA ALA A 58 -6.95 25.52 -18.27
C ALA A 58 -7.59 26.80 -17.73
N GLY A 59 -7.12 27.31 -16.58
CA GLY A 59 -7.60 28.53 -15.95
C GLY A 59 -8.96 28.38 -15.27
N ASP A 60 -9.49 27.15 -15.15
CA ASP A 60 -10.81 26.92 -14.56
C ASP A 60 -10.68 26.68 -13.06
N SER A 61 -11.29 27.58 -12.31
CA SER A 61 -11.06 27.85 -10.89
C SER A 61 -11.73 26.81 -9.99
N ASN A 62 -11.38 25.53 -10.11
CA ASN A 62 -11.93 24.47 -9.25
C ASN A 62 -11.27 24.41 -7.85
N SER A 63 -10.33 25.33 -7.58
CA SER A 63 -9.70 25.55 -6.28
C SER A 63 -10.74 25.68 -5.15
N LYS A 64 -11.89 26.33 -5.40
CA LYS A 64 -12.94 26.47 -4.37
C LYS A 64 -13.57 25.14 -3.96
N ASN A 65 -13.83 24.22 -4.89
CA ASN A 65 -14.42 22.92 -4.56
C ASN A 65 -13.40 21.98 -3.91
N ALA A 66 -12.14 22.02 -4.36
CA ALA A 66 -11.05 21.28 -3.73
C ALA A 66 -10.78 21.77 -2.30
N ILE A 67 -10.78 23.10 -2.09
CA ILE A 67 -10.66 23.72 -0.76
C ILE A 67 -11.85 23.37 0.13
N GLN A 68 -13.09 23.45 -0.38
CA GLN A 68 -14.29 23.09 0.40
C GLN A 68 -14.31 21.61 0.81
N ASN A 69 -13.88 20.72 -0.09
CA ASN A 69 -13.77 19.29 0.23
C ASN A 69 -12.66 19.03 1.27
N ALA A 70 -11.53 19.74 1.17
CA ALA A 70 -10.46 19.66 2.16
C ALA A 70 -10.91 20.18 3.53
N ASP A 71 -11.64 21.30 3.58
CA ASP A 71 -12.20 21.85 4.83
C ASP A 71 -13.22 20.90 5.46
N THR A 72 -14.09 20.28 4.65
CA THR A 72 -15.09 19.32 5.13
C THR A 72 -14.43 18.05 5.70
N ALA A 73 -13.38 17.56 5.04
CA ALA A 73 -12.58 16.43 5.52
C ALA A 73 -11.84 16.77 6.83
N ALA A 74 -11.28 17.98 6.92
CA ALA A 74 -10.60 18.46 8.12
C ALA A 74 -11.56 18.61 9.32
N GLN A 75 -12.76 19.16 9.10
CA GLN A 75 -13.80 19.25 10.13
C GLN A 75 -14.25 17.86 10.60
N THR A 76 -14.48 16.94 9.67
CA THR A 76 -14.85 15.56 10.00
C THR A 76 -13.76 14.86 10.82
N ALA A 77 -12.48 15.04 10.44
CA ALA A 77 -11.35 14.49 11.18
C ALA A 77 -11.24 15.09 12.59
N SER A 78 -11.44 16.41 12.73
CA SER A 78 -11.47 17.10 14.03
C SER A 78 -12.60 16.59 14.93
N SER A 79 -13.82 16.44 14.41
CA SER A 79 -14.95 15.87 15.15
C SER A 79 -14.69 14.41 15.56
N LYS A 80 -14.12 13.60 14.67
CA LYS A 80 -13.73 12.21 14.96
C LYS A 80 -12.62 12.15 16.03
N ALA A 81 -11.67 13.10 16.04
CA ALA A 81 -10.59 13.18 17.03
C ALA A 81 -11.10 13.61 18.42
N ASN A 82 -12.07 14.52 18.48
CA ASN A 82 -12.71 14.96 19.73
C ASN A 82 -13.64 13.89 20.34
N THR A 83 -14.02 12.87 19.56
CA THR A 83 -14.80 11.73 20.04
C THR A 83 -13.85 10.67 20.59
N GLY A 84 -13.58 10.71 21.90
CA GLY A 84 -12.66 9.79 22.57
C GLY A 84 -12.93 8.32 22.21
N LYS A 85 -11.97 7.69 21.52
CA LYS A 85 -12.05 6.27 21.12
C LYS A 85 -11.79 5.38 22.33
N THR A 86 -12.85 4.85 22.91
CA THR A 86 -12.79 3.82 23.95
C THR A 86 -13.16 2.47 23.36
N LEU A 87 -12.82 1.37 24.04
CA LEU A 87 -13.22 0.01 23.63
C LEU A 87 -14.74 -0.14 23.44
N LYS A 88 -15.53 0.72 24.11
CA LYS A 88 -16.99 0.77 23.98
C LYS A 88 -17.46 1.32 22.63
N ASN A 89 -16.69 2.22 22.02
CA ASN A 89 -17.07 2.98 20.81
C ASN A 89 -16.12 2.70 19.62
N TYR A 90 -15.40 1.57 19.66
CA TYR A 90 -14.43 1.17 18.64
C TYR A 90 -15.10 0.92 17.28
N ASN A 91 -16.33 0.40 17.28
CA ASN A 91 -17.10 0.13 16.07
C ASN A 91 -17.76 1.38 15.46
N ASP A 92 -17.96 2.45 16.24
CA ASP A 92 -18.72 3.62 15.81
C ASP A 92 -17.93 4.55 14.88
N GLY A 93 -16.59 4.40 14.82
CA GLY A 93 -15.74 5.18 13.92
C GLY A 93 -15.58 4.62 12.52
N ASN A 94 -15.89 3.33 12.32
CA ASN A 94 -15.64 2.59 11.09
C ASN A 94 -16.88 2.50 10.19
N THR A 95 -18.06 2.85 10.70
CA THR A 95 -19.34 2.76 10.00
C THR A 95 -19.80 4.07 9.36
N SER A 96 -19.01 5.15 9.44
CA SER A 96 -19.41 6.47 8.91
C SER A 96 -18.93 6.80 7.49
N ASP A 97 -18.34 5.86 6.76
CA ASP A 97 -17.94 6.05 5.36
C ASP A 97 -19.02 5.46 4.43
N GLY A 98 -20.24 6.00 4.51
CA GLY A 98 -21.42 5.45 3.84
C GLY A 98 -22.43 6.49 3.35
N ASN A 99 -21.96 7.46 2.55
CA ASN A 99 -22.68 7.99 1.38
C ASN A 99 -21.66 8.51 0.36
#